data_AF-A0A255GBN9-F1
#
_entry.id   AF-A0A255GBN9-F1
#
_cell.length_a   1.000
_cell.length_b   1.000
_cell.length_c   1.000
_cell.angle_alpha   90.00
_cell.angle_beta   90.00
_cell.angle_gamma   90.00
#
_symmetry.space_group_name_H-M   'P 1'
#
loop_
_entity.id
_entity.type
_entity.pdbx_description
1 polymer ?
#
loop_
_entity_poly.entity_id
_entity_poly.type
_entity_poly.pdbx_seq_one_letter_code
_entity_poly.pdbx_strand_id
1 'polypeptide(L)'
;MTPPEETRTEHAEPEQRPAPAGDRSSPDHVPDYEDIPGTYVFNGRRSRAGYPLNMMAMSLNHQANRDAFTADSEAYMERFQLSPEQRQAVRDRDYLAMLRLGGNIYFIHKLAVLDGLTLQHVGGDMSGITVDEFRAMMLHGGRPIEGNRTRAEWAARPHPERPTGLDEYTSTNKEGRA
;
A
#
# COMPACT_ATOMS: atom_id res chain seq x y z
N MET A 1 54.23 -18.03 16.04
CA MET A 1 53.35 -17.17 15.23
C MET A 1 51.94 -17.65 15.52
N THR A 2 51.29 -17.03 16.50
CA THR A 2 49.96 -17.38 16.98
C THR A 2 48.93 -16.65 16.11
N PRO A 3 47.81 -17.26 15.69
CA PRO A 3 46.80 -16.53 14.91
C PRO A 3 46.16 -15.44 15.77
N PRO A 4 45.66 -14.34 15.16
CA PRO A 4 44.97 -13.29 15.90
C PRO A 4 43.59 -13.79 16.37
N GLU A 5 43.22 -13.44 17.60
CA GLU A 5 41.89 -13.70 18.18
C GLU A 5 40.82 -12.94 17.38
N GLU A 6 39.90 -13.67 16.76
CA GLU A 6 38.67 -13.12 16.22
C GLU A 6 37.82 -12.57 17.37
N THR A 7 37.64 -11.26 17.39
CA THR A 7 36.72 -10.60 18.30
C THR A 7 35.29 -11.00 17.91
N ARG A 8 34.73 -11.96 18.65
CA ARG A 8 33.33 -12.38 18.50
C ARG A 8 32.45 -11.20 18.87
N THR A 9 31.93 -10.50 17.85
CA THR A 9 30.88 -9.50 18.02
C THR A 9 29.72 -10.15 18.78
N GLU A 10 29.42 -9.62 19.97
CA GLU A 10 28.23 -10.02 20.72
C GLU A 10 27.00 -9.80 19.84
N HIS A 11 26.36 -10.90 19.43
CA HIS A 11 25.02 -10.83 18.89
C HIS A 11 24.12 -10.31 20.02
N ALA A 12 23.62 -9.09 19.88
CA ALA A 12 22.52 -8.60 20.69
C ALA A 12 21.41 -9.67 20.70
N GLU A 13 20.97 -10.06 21.90
CA GLU A 13 19.88 -11.02 22.04
C GLU A 13 18.67 -10.55 21.21
N PRO A 14 17.97 -11.47 20.52
CA PRO A 14 16.76 -11.10 19.81
C PRO A 14 15.78 -10.56 20.85
N GLU A 15 15.45 -9.26 20.73
CA GLU A 15 14.40 -8.62 21.50
C GLU A 15 13.16 -9.52 21.40
N GLN A 16 12.81 -10.16 22.52
CA GLN A 16 11.73 -11.14 22.56
C GLN A 16 10.46 -10.42 22.13
N ARG A 17 9.91 -10.81 20.97
CA ARG A 17 8.58 -10.36 20.56
C ARG A 17 7.65 -10.55 21.75
N PRO A 18 6.97 -9.50 22.22
CA PRO A 18 6.01 -9.66 23.30
C PRO A 18 5.02 -10.77 22.89
N ALA A 19 4.69 -11.63 23.86
CA ALA A 19 3.70 -12.68 23.64
C ALA A 19 2.42 -12.03 23.07
N PRO A 20 1.75 -12.67 22.09
CA PRO A 20 0.52 -12.14 21.53
C PRO A 20 -0.47 -11.85 22.67
N ALA A 21 -1.06 -10.66 22.68
CA ALA A 21 -2.03 -10.29 23.69
C ALA A 21 -3.34 -11.08 23.45
N GLY A 22 -3.61 -12.04 24.33
CA GLY A 22 -4.92 -12.72 24.41
C GLY A 22 -5.09 -13.95 23.53
N ASP A 23 -6.22 -14.63 23.77
CA ASP A 23 -6.66 -15.79 23.01
C ASP A 23 -7.08 -15.37 21.60
N ARG A 24 -6.26 -15.73 20.60
CA ARG A 24 -6.52 -15.44 19.17
C ARG A 24 -7.78 -16.13 18.63
N SER A 25 -8.35 -17.08 19.37
CA SER A 25 -9.59 -17.78 19.00
C SER A 25 -10.84 -17.07 19.52
N SER A 26 -10.69 -16.06 20.37
CA SER A 26 -11.81 -15.23 20.83
C SER A 26 -12.42 -14.44 19.67
N PRO A 27 -13.76 -14.40 19.54
CA PRO A 27 -14.45 -13.60 18.51
C PRO A 27 -14.22 -12.09 18.65
N ASP A 28 -13.82 -11.62 19.84
CA ASP A 28 -13.53 -10.20 20.12
C ASP A 28 -12.03 -9.86 19.99
N HIS A 29 -11.19 -10.83 19.62
CA HIS A 29 -9.75 -10.58 19.45
C HIS A 29 -9.51 -9.64 18.26
N VAL A 30 -9.07 -8.42 18.56
CA VAL A 30 -8.54 -7.49 17.57
C VAL A 30 -7.08 -7.86 17.32
N PRO A 31 -6.69 -8.22 16.08
CA PRO A 31 -5.32 -8.60 15.79
C PRO A 31 -4.34 -7.44 16.01
N ASP A 32 -3.18 -7.73 16.61
CA ASP A 32 -2.13 -6.74 16.93
C ASP A 32 -1.76 -5.84 15.74
N TYR A 33 -1.80 -6.39 14.51
CA TYR A 33 -1.46 -5.66 13.30
C TYR A 33 -2.43 -4.52 12.96
N GLU A 34 -3.62 -4.47 13.56
CA GLU A 34 -4.54 -3.35 13.40
C GLU A 34 -4.01 -2.08 14.09
N ASP A 35 -3.06 -2.20 15.03
CA ASP A 35 -2.38 -1.07 15.67
C ASP A 35 -1.26 -0.47 14.80
N ILE A 36 -0.93 -1.06 13.65
CA ILE A 36 0.09 -0.53 12.76
C ILE A 36 -0.51 0.63 11.93
N PRO A 37 -0.02 1.86 12.07
CA PRO A 37 -0.58 3.02 11.38
C PRO A 37 -0.34 2.92 9.86
N GLY A 38 -1.32 3.36 9.07
CA GLY A 38 -1.23 3.38 7.60
C GLY A 38 -1.03 2.01 6.94
N THR A 39 -1.26 0.91 7.66
CA THR A 39 -1.00 -0.45 7.18
C THR A 39 -2.29 -1.26 7.13
N TYR A 40 -2.57 -1.86 5.98
CA TYR A 40 -3.77 -2.65 5.74
C TYR A 40 -3.38 -4.11 5.48
N VAL A 41 -3.20 -4.89 6.56
CA VAL A 41 -2.75 -6.28 6.44
C VAL A 41 -3.75 -7.12 5.66
N PHE A 42 -3.28 -7.78 4.60
CA PHE A 42 -4.09 -8.60 3.69
C PHE A 42 -4.45 -9.94 4.32
N ASN A 43 -5.45 -9.93 5.19
CA ASN A 43 -5.99 -11.12 5.86
C ASN A 43 -7.13 -11.77 5.06
N GLY A 44 -7.67 -12.88 5.58
CA GLY A 44 -8.75 -13.62 4.93
C GLY A 44 -10.05 -12.82 4.73
N ARG A 45 -10.36 -11.85 5.60
CA ARG A 45 -11.55 -10.99 5.44
C ARG A 45 -11.36 -10.02 4.26
N ARG A 46 -10.21 -9.34 4.21
CA ARG A 46 -9.86 -8.43 3.11
C ARG A 46 -9.72 -9.16 1.78
N SER A 47 -9.12 -10.36 1.78
CA SER A 47 -9.00 -11.20 0.59
C SER A 47 -10.36 -11.53 -0.03
N ARG A 48 -11.35 -11.91 0.78
CA ARG A 48 -12.73 -12.16 0.29
C ARG A 48 -13.40 -10.88 -0.22
N ALA A 49 -13.31 -9.78 0.53
CA ALA A 49 -13.92 -8.51 0.14
C ALA A 49 -13.34 -7.95 -1.17
N GLY A 50 -12.02 -8.06 -1.35
CA GLY A 50 -11.32 -7.56 -2.53
C GLY A 50 -11.17 -8.56 -3.66
N TYR A 51 -11.77 -9.76 -3.58
CA TYR A 51 -11.59 -10.79 -4.61
C TYR A 51 -11.94 -10.31 -6.03
N PRO A 52 -13.10 -9.66 -6.27
CA PRO A 52 -13.43 -9.05 -7.58
C PRO A 52 -12.33 -8.13 -8.12
N LEU A 53 -11.91 -7.18 -7.29
CA LEU A 53 -10.90 -6.18 -7.61
C LEU A 53 -9.54 -6.81 -7.91
N ASN A 54 -9.08 -7.74 -7.07
CA ASN A 54 -7.79 -8.41 -7.23
C ASN A 54 -7.76 -9.28 -8.50
N MET A 55 -8.84 -10.00 -8.80
CA MET A 55 -8.91 -10.83 -10.00
C MET A 55 -9.02 -10.01 -11.28
N MET A 56 -9.74 -8.88 -11.23
CA MET A 56 -9.73 -7.90 -12.32
C MET A 56 -8.32 -7.42 -12.59
N ALA A 57 -7.60 -6.95 -11.56
CA ALA A 57 -6.23 -6.48 -11.72
C ALA A 57 -5.27 -7.60 -12.20
N MET A 58 -5.45 -8.84 -11.73
CA MET A 58 -4.68 -9.99 -12.21
C MET A 58 -4.86 -10.25 -13.71
N SER A 59 -6.08 -10.06 -14.22
CA SER A 59 -6.38 -10.32 -15.63
C SER A 59 -5.60 -9.41 -16.58
N LEU A 60 -5.17 -8.23 -16.12
CA LEU A 60 -4.41 -7.23 -16.88
C LEU A 60 -2.98 -7.66 -17.22
N ASN A 61 -2.51 -8.82 -16.74
CA ASN A 61 -1.26 -9.42 -17.22
C ASN A 61 -1.31 -9.75 -18.72
N HIS A 62 -2.50 -10.01 -19.29
CA HIS A 62 -2.67 -10.34 -20.71
C HIS A 62 -2.95 -9.09 -21.56
N GLN A 63 -2.29 -8.97 -22.72
CA GLN A 63 -2.44 -7.81 -23.61
C GLN A 63 -3.89 -7.58 -24.05
N ALA A 64 -4.58 -8.63 -24.51
CA ALA A 64 -5.98 -8.51 -24.93
C ALA A 64 -6.92 -7.97 -23.82
N ASN A 65 -6.59 -8.25 -22.56
CA ASN A 65 -7.34 -7.73 -21.42
C ASN A 65 -7.05 -6.25 -21.16
N ARG A 66 -5.79 -5.81 -21.35
CA ARG A 66 -5.41 -4.40 -21.31
C ARG A 66 -6.11 -3.61 -22.40
N ASP A 67 -6.13 -4.15 -23.61
CA ASP A 67 -6.79 -3.52 -24.76
C ASP A 67 -8.30 -3.36 -24.49
N ALA A 68 -8.94 -4.43 -23.97
CA ALA A 68 -10.36 -4.39 -23.61
C ALA A 68 -10.68 -3.41 -22.47
N PHE A 69 -9.84 -3.36 -21.43
CA PHE A 69 -10.01 -2.39 -20.35
C PHE A 69 -9.82 -0.95 -20.83
N THR A 70 -8.87 -0.71 -21.74
CA THR A 70 -8.61 0.62 -22.31
C THR A 70 -9.75 1.07 -23.23
N ALA A 71 -10.35 0.14 -23.98
CA ALA A 71 -11.47 0.44 -24.87
C ALA A 71 -12.76 0.81 -24.12
N ASP A 72 -13.09 0.06 -23.05
CA ASP A 72 -14.25 0.34 -22.20
C ASP A 72 -14.01 -0.18 -20.78
N SER A 73 -13.48 0.68 -19.92
CA SER A 73 -13.17 0.31 -18.54
C SER A 73 -14.42 0.01 -17.71
N GLU A 74 -15.56 0.62 -18.01
CA GLU A 74 -16.79 0.39 -17.24
C GLU A 74 -17.38 -0.98 -17.52
N ALA A 75 -17.53 -1.35 -18.79
CA ALA A 75 -17.95 -2.68 -19.17
C ALA A 75 -16.95 -3.74 -18.66
N TYR A 76 -15.65 -3.42 -18.67
CA TYR A 76 -14.63 -4.32 -18.14
C TYR A 76 -14.78 -4.56 -16.63
N MET A 77 -14.96 -3.50 -15.84
CA MET A 77 -15.16 -3.61 -14.39
C MET A 77 -16.45 -4.35 -14.03
N GLU A 78 -17.52 -4.16 -14.82
CA GLU A 78 -18.80 -4.84 -14.62
C GLU A 78 -18.68 -6.36 -14.73
N ARG A 79 -17.89 -6.87 -15.67
CA ARG A 79 -17.64 -8.31 -15.84
C ARG A 79 -17.08 -8.99 -14.58
N PHE A 80 -16.32 -8.24 -13.78
CA PHE A 80 -15.73 -8.74 -12.53
C PHE A 80 -16.61 -8.46 -11.31
N GLN A 81 -17.74 -7.77 -11.46
CA GLN A 81 -18.69 -7.47 -10.39
C GLN A 81 -18.05 -6.65 -9.24
N LEU A 82 -17.21 -5.67 -9.59
CA LEU A 82 -16.67 -4.73 -8.61
C LEU A 82 -17.81 -3.95 -7.92
N SER A 83 -17.66 -3.71 -6.62
CA SER A 83 -18.59 -2.84 -5.88
C SER A 83 -18.52 -1.40 -6.42
N PRO A 84 -19.54 -0.56 -6.19
CA PRO A 84 -19.52 0.85 -6.61
C PRO A 84 -18.27 1.60 -6.12
N GLU A 85 -17.84 1.34 -4.89
CA GLU A 85 -16.65 1.95 -4.27
C GLU A 85 -15.36 1.44 -4.93
N GLN A 86 -15.27 0.14 -5.25
CA GLN A 86 -14.13 -0.42 -5.96
C GLN A 86 -14.02 0.15 -7.38
N ARG A 87 -15.15 0.29 -8.09
CA ARG A 87 -15.18 0.92 -9.41
C ARG A 87 -14.73 2.37 -9.33
N GLN A 88 -15.18 3.11 -8.31
CA GLN A 88 -14.76 4.49 -8.10
C GLN A 88 -13.26 4.59 -7.84
N ALA A 89 -12.71 3.76 -6.96
CA ALA A 89 -11.28 3.74 -6.70
C ALA A 89 -10.47 3.44 -7.98
N VAL A 90 -10.92 2.51 -8.82
CA VAL A 90 -10.28 2.19 -10.12
C VAL A 90 -10.34 3.37 -11.08
N ARG A 91 -11.49 4.04 -11.21
CA ARG A 91 -11.64 5.26 -12.04
C ARG A 91 -10.67 6.36 -11.63
N ASP A 92 -10.61 6.64 -10.32
CA ASP A 92 -9.78 7.70 -9.79
C ASP A 92 -8.29 7.33 -9.69
N ARG A 93 -7.95 6.06 -9.92
CA ARG A 93 -6.63 5.49 -9.62
C ARG A 93 -6.22 5.73 -8.17
N ASP A 94 -7.20 5.73 -7.25
CA ASP A 94 -6.94 5.84 -5.81
C ASP A 94 -6.45 4.48 -5.28
N TYR A 95 -5.14 4.25 -5.39
CA TYR A 95 -4.53 3.00 -4.98
C TYR A 95 -4.68 2.74 -3.47
N LEU A 96 -4.71 3.80 -2.65
CA LEU A 96 -4.89 3.68 -1.21
C LEU A 96 -6.32 3.23 -0.87
N ALA A 97 -7.33 3.77 -1.55
CA ALA A 97 -8.70 3.30 -1.45
C ALA A 97 -8.84 1.86 -1.92
N MET A 98 -8.17 1.45 -3.01
CA MET A 98 -8.16 0.05 -3.44
C MET A 98 -7.66 -0.88 -2.33
N LEU A 99 -6.57 -0.54 -1.64
CA LEU A 99 -6.06 -1.34 -0.51
C LEU A 99 -7.05 -1.39 0.66
N ARG A 100 -7.70 -0.25 0.99
CA ARG A 100 -8.74 -0.19 2.02
C ARG A 100 -9.93 -1.09 1.69
N LEU A 101 -10.28 -1.19 0.41
CA LEU A 101 -11.37 -2.01 -0.14
C LEU A 101 -10.99 -3.48 -0.38
N GLY A 102 -9.85 -3.92 0.16
CA GLY A 102 -9.41 -5.33 0.09
C GLY A 102 -8.50 -5.65 -1.10
N GLY A 103 -8.10 -4.64 -1.87
CA GLY A 103 -7.03 -4.78 -2.85
C GLY A 103 -5.71 -5.17 -2.18
N ASN A 104 -4.93 -6.00 -2.86
CA ASN A 104 -3.55 -6.29 -2.47
C ASN A 104 -2.61 -5.65 -3.48
N ILE A 105 -1.58 -4.94 -3.01
CA ILE A 105 -0.68 -4.16 -3.88
C ILE A 105 -0.04 -5.00 -4.99
N TYR A 106 0.23 -6.29 -4.74
CA TYR A 106 0.81 -7.18 -5.74
C TYR A 106 -0.16 -7.51 -6.88
N PHE A 107 -1.47 -7.33 -6.70
CA PHE A 107 -2.45 -7.39 -7.78
C PHE A 107 -2.65 -6.00 -8.38
N ILE A 108 -2.90 -5.01 -7.53
CA ILE A 108 -3.23 -3.64 -7.95
C ILE A 108 -2.14 -3.00 -8.82
N HIS A 109 -0.86 -3.32 -8.61
CA HIS A 109 0.21 -2.75 -9.42
C HIS A 109 0.06 -3.02 -10.93
N LYS A 110 -0.69 -4.06 -11.35
CA LYS A 110 -0.92 -4.34 -12.77
C LYS A 110 -1.69 -3.20 -13.44
N LEU A 111 -2.60 -2.55 -12.70
CA LEU A 111 -3.30 -1.36 -13.17
C LEU A 111 -2.34 -0.16 -13.29
N ALA A 112 -1.43 0.02 -12.33
CA ALA A 112 -0.41 1.06 -12.43
C ALA A 112 0.52 0.85 -13.64
N VAL A 113 0.93 -0.40 -13.88
CA VAL A 113 1.78 -0.76 -15.03
C VAL A 113 1.04 -0.54 -16.37
N LEU A 114 -0.27 -0.77 -16.42
CA LEU A 114 -1.09 -0.42 -17.59
C LEU A 114 -0.95 1.06 -17.94
N ASP A 115 -0.90 1.93 -16.93
CA ASP A 115 -0.72 3.38 -17.09
C ASP A 115 0.75 3.80 -17.27
N GLY A 116 1.69 2.85 -17.43
CA GLY A 116 3.12 3.13 -17.55
C GLY A 116 3.81 3.53 -16.24
N LEU A 117 3.14 3.36 -15.09
CA LEU A 117 3.65 3.77 -13.79
C LEU A 117 4.48 2.67 -13.11
N THR A 118 5.44 3.10 -12.30
CA THR A 118 6.24 2.22 -11.43
C THR A 118 5.69 2.20 -10.01
N LEU A 119 6.08 1.20 -9.20
CA LEU A 119 5.69 1.15 -7.78
C LEU A 119 6.18 2.35 -6.95
N GLN A 120 7.20 3.08 -7.40
CA GLN A 120 7.61 4.32 -6.73
C GLN A 120 6.60 5.45 -6.94
N HIS A 121 5.98 5.53 -8.14
CA HIS A 121 4.89 6.48 -8.39
C HIS A 121 3.69 6.18 -7.48
N VAL A 122 3.32 4.90 -7.39
CA VAL A 122 2.24 4.44 -6.50
C VAL A 122 2.58 4.69 -5.03
N GLY A 123 3.84 4.47 -4.63
CA GLY A 123 4.32 4.74 -3.27
C GLY A 123 4.24 6.22 -2.88
N GLY A 124 4.60 7.13 -3.80
CA GLY A 124 4.43 8.57 -3.61
C GLY A 124 2.96 8.96 -3.47
N ASP A 125 2.12 8.51 -4.41
CA ASP A 125 0.68 8.78 -4.43
C ASP A 125 -0.01 8.36 -3.12
N MET A 126 0.20 7.12 -2.67
CA MET A 126 -0.36 6.62 -1.39
C MET A 126 0.20 7.34 -0.15
N SER A 127 1.34 8.02 -0.28
CA SER A 127 1.97 8.79 0.80
C SER A 127 1.62 10.28 0.74
N GLY A 128 0.89 10.74 -0.28
CA GLY A 128 0.53 12.14 -0.47
C GLY A 128 1.70 13.04 -0.86
N ILE A 129 2.73 12.49 -1.51
CA ILE A 129 3.91 13.21 -2.01
C ILE A 129 4.16 12.87 -3.47
N THR A 130 4.93 13.71 -4.16
CA THR A 130 5.34 13.45 -5.55
C THR A 130 6.28 12.24 -5.64
N VAL A 131 6.44 11.68 -6.84
CA VAL A 131 7.39 10.57 -7.06
C VAL A 131 8.84 11.00 -6.81
N ASP A 132 9.18 12.27 -7.07
CA ASP A 132 10.54 12.78 -6.85
C ASP A 132 10.83 13.00 -5.37
N GLU A 133 9.87 13.51 -4.60
CA GLU A 133 9.97 13.54 -3.13
C GLU A 133 10.05 12.13 -2.54
N PHE A 134 9.28 11.18 -3.07
CA PHE A 134 9.37 9.79 -2.64
C PHE A 134 10.76 9.20 -2.93
N ARG A 135 11.31 9.45 -4.12
CA ARG A 135 12.69 9.05 -4.48
C ARG A 135 13.73 9.68 -3.57
N ALA A 136 13.62 10.99 -3.33
CA ALA A 136 14.51 11.71 -2.43
C ALA A 136 14.46 11.11 -1.01
N MET A 137 13.26 10.88 -0.47
CA MET A 137 13.08 10.20 0.81
C MET A 137 13.78 8.84 0.83
N MET A 138 13.61 8.01 -0.21
CA MET A 138 14.27 6.70 -0.30
C MET A 138 15.80 6.80 -0.39
N LEU A 139 16.34 7.81 -1.10
CA LEU A 139 17.79 8.07 -1.17
C LEU A 139 18.36 8.56 0.16
N HIS A 140 17.56 9.23 0.99
CA HIS A 140 17.94 9.71 2.32
C HIS A 140 17.71 8.67 3.44
N GLY A 141 17.55 7.39 3.10
CA GLY A 141 17.41 6.30 4.08
C GLY A 141 15.98 5.85 4.34
N GLY A 142 14.99 6.42 3.63
CA GLY A 142 13.59 6.04 3.73
C GLY A 142 12.85 6.66 4.92
N ARG A 143 11.60 6.21 5.12
CA ARG A 143 10.78 6.66 6.25
C ARG A 143 11.30 6.07 7.56
N PRO A 144 11.53 6.86 8.62
CA PRO A 144 12.04 6.34 9.90
C PRO A 144 11.03 5.39 10.55
N ILE A 145 11.53 4.48 11.38
CA ILE A 145 10.68 3.56 12.15
C ILE A 145 10.11 4.26 13.40
N GLU A 146 10.88 5.17 13.99
CA GLU A 146 10.50 5.96 15.15
C GLU A 146 9.23 6.76 14.85
N GLY A 147 8.24 6.66 15.75
CA GLY A 147 6.95 7.30 15.59
C GLY A 147 5.96 6.50 14.72
N ASN A 148 6.41 5.50 13.94
CA ASN A 148 5.62 4.83 12.89
C ASN A 148 5.18 3.41 13.24
N ARG A 149 5.46 2.91 14.45
CA ARG A 149 5.21 1.50 14.79
C ARG A 149 3.79 1.23 15.25
N THR A 150 3.25 2.14 16.07
CA THR A 150 1.93 2.02 16.69
C THR A 150 1.07 3.25 16.40
N ARG A 151 -0.24 3.14 16.55
CA ARG A 151 -1.13 4.31 16.41
C ARG A 151 -0.86 5.37 17.47
N ALA A 152 -0.47 4.96 18.68
CA ALA A 152 -0.11 5.86 19.76
C ALA A 152 1.12 6.70 19.41
N GLU A 153 2.19 6.06 18.93
CA GLU A 153 3.37 6.75 18.42
C GLU A 153 3.04 7.68 17.24
N TRP A 154 2.18 7.21 16.33
CA TRP A 154 1.77 7.98 15.17
C TRP A 154 1.02 9.26 15.58
N ALA A 155 0.10 9.16 16.54
CA ALA A 155 -0.67 10.30 17.02
C ALA A 155 0.17 11.31 17.82
N ALA A 156 1.21 10.84 18.51
CA ALA A 156 2.10 11.69 19.30
C ALA A 156 3.09 12.49 18.46
N ARG A 157 3.26 12.15 17.17
CA ARG A 157 4.21 12.87 16.31
C ARG A 157 3.68 14.25 15.95
N PRO A 158 4.57 15.23 15.70
CA PRO A 158 4.19 16.43 14.98
C PRO A 158 3.83 16.02 13.54
N HIS A 159 2.54 16.06 13.19
CA HIS A 159 2.14 15.95 11.79
C HIS A 159 2.47 17.27 11.12
N PRO A 160 3.29 17.29 10.04
CA PRO A 160 3.37 18.48 9.22
C PRO A 160 1.95 18.85 8.76
N GLU A 161 1.62 20.14 8.75
CA GLU A 161 0.35 20.60 8.22
C GLU A 161 0.14 19.99 6.84
N ARG A 162 -1.05 19.43 6.61
CA ARG A 162 -1.39 18.85 5.32
C ARG A 162 -1.14 19.94 4.26
N PRO A 163 -0.26 19.72 3.27
CA PRO A 163 0.03 20.75 2.28
C PRO A 163 -1.29 21.19 1.65
N THR A 164 -1.55 22.51 1.63
CA THR A 164 -2.79 23.13 1.14
C THR A 164 -3.03 22.94 -0.37
N GLY A 165 -2.24 22.10 -1.06
CA GLY A 165 -2.28 21.87 -2.51
C GLY A 165 -2.47 20.40 -2.94
N LEU A 166 -2.80 19.46 -2.05
CA LEU A 166 -3.12 18.07 -2.45
C LEU A 166 -4.37 17.97 -3.35
N ASP A 167 -5.29 18.92 -3.20
CA ASP A 167 -6.45 19.07 -4.09
C ASP A 167 -6.03 19.55 -5.50
N GLU A 168 -4.89 20.26 -5.60
CA GLU A 168 -4.30 20.72 -6.86
C GLU A 168 -3.48 19.61 -7.54
N TYR A 169 -2.72 18.80 -6.77
CA TYR A 169 -1.93 17.66 -7.29
C TYR A 169 -2.80 16.57 -7.92
N THR A 170 -3.97 16.29 -7.34
CA THR A 170 -4.94 15.38 -7.96
C THR A 170 -5.52 15.92 -9.27
N SER A 171 -5.50 17.25 -9.48
CA SER A 171 -5.89 17.89 -10.74
C SER A 171 -4.77 17.85 -11.80
N THR A 172 -3.53 18.21 -11.43
CA THR A 172 -2.41 18.28 -12.40
C THR A 172 -1.98 16.91 -12.91
N ASN A 173 -2.03 15.88 -12.04
CA ASN A 173 -1.78 14.52 -12.48
C ASN A 173 -2.95 13.89 -13.26
N LYS A 174 -4.17 14.45 -13.22
CA LYS A 174 -5.27 14.03 -14.10
C LYS A 174 -5.12 14.64 -15.50
N GLU A 175 -4.63 15.88 -15.59
CA GLU A 175 -4.46 16.60 -16.87
C GLU A 175 -3.33 16.04 -17.75
N GLY A 176 -2.31 15.41 -17.16
CA GLY A 176 -1.25 14.70 -17.90
C GLY A 176 -1.57 13.27 -18.33
N ARG A 177 -2.79 12.77 -18.06
CA ARG A 177 -3.25 11.39 -18.35
C ARG A 177 -4.23 11.33 -19.53
N ALA A 178 -4.00 12.13 -20.57
CA ALA A 178 -4.72 12.08 -21.84
C ALA A 178 -3.90 11.35 -22.91
#